data_AF-A0A517V7W1-F1
#
_entry.id   AF-A0A517V7W1-F1
#
_cell.length_a   1.000
_cell.length_b   1.000
_cell.length_c   1.000
_cell.angle_alpha   90.00
_cell.angle_beta   90.00
_cell.angle_gamma   90.00
#
_symmetry.space_group_name_H-M   'P 1'
#
loop_
_entity.id
_entity.type
_entity.pdbx_description
1 polymer ?
#
loop_
_entity_poly.entity_id
_entity_poly.type
_entity_poly.pdbx_seq_one_letter_code
_entity_poly.pdbx_strand_id
1 'polypeptide(L)'
;MEYDPISHVTCRLQQESGRKLILNQLEQSQTYAGMLEGVPDKKANDWGIDVDLRRAAHREYTLGEPHLISPRRRDYQHEPGDREQARERRSNYPEEWEMDPEWIPLICCIGCFKSFPPAHDQEKDGSCLTVVWYQDDYALPIDAEVLQSLKQLDWDCLATDFEY
;
A
#
# COMPACT_ATOMS: atom_id res chain seq x y z
N MET A 1 10.99 0.38 12.21
CA MET A 1 11.50 -0.98 11.98
C MET A 1 12.86 -1.07 12.62
N GLU A 2 13.16 -2.20 13.27
CA GLU A 2 14.49 -2.46 13.83
C GLU A 2 15.29 -3.30 12.84
N TYR A 3 16.52 -2.87 12.57
CA TYR A 3 17.47 -3.61 11.76
C TYR A 3 18.29 -4.50 12.70
N ASP A 4 18.29 -5.82 12.48
CA ASP A 4 19.10 -6.76 13.26
C ASP A 4 20.52 -6.85 12.67
N PRO A 5 21.55 -6.30 13.35
CA PRO A 5 22.91 -6.31 12.86
C PRO A 5 23.57 -7.71 12.89
N ILE A 6 22.98 -8.70 13.56
CA ILE A 6 23.54 -10.06 13.66
C ILE A 6 23.15 -10.91 12.46
N SER A 7 21.96 -10.67 11.89
CA SER A 7 21.42 -11.47 10.78
C SER A 7 21.43 -10.76 9.43
N HIS A 8 21.80 -9.46 9.35
CA HIS A 8 22.03 -8.62 8.15
C HIS A 8 20.96 -8.61 7.04
N VAL A 9 19.88 -9.40 7.15
CA VAL A 9 18.98 -9.73 6.04
C VAL A 9 17.50 -9.69 6.47
N THR A 10 17.16 -9.35 7.72
CA THR A 10 15.76 -9.31 8.17
C THR A 10 15.34 -7.93 8.66
N CYS A 11 14.29 -7.37 8.06
CA CYS A 11 13.66 -6.15 8.51
C CYS A 11 12.42 -6.51 9.35
N ARG A 12 12.42 -6.17 10.64
CA ARG A 12 11.39 -6.62 11.60
C ARG A 12 10.47 -5.49 12.03
N LEU A 13 9.21 -5.85 12.24
CA LEU A 13 8.16 -5.03 12.81
C LEU A 13 7.46 -5.80 13.92
N GLN A 14 7.16 -5.13 15.04
CA GLN A 14 6.27 -5.68 16.06
C GLN A 14 4.92 -4.97 15.98
N GLN A 15 3.85 -5.76 15.88
CA GLN A 15 2.48 -5.27 15.94
C GLN A 15 2.07 -4.91 17.37
N GLU A 16 1.01 -4.13 17.52
CA GLU A 16 0.46 -3.74 18.83
C GLU A 16 -0.06 -4.96 19.61
N SER A 17 -0.49 -6.01 18.91
CA SER A 17 -0.84 -7.32 19.48
C SER A 17 0.37 -8.06 20.08
N GLY A 18 1.59 -7.58 19.85
CA GLY A 18 2.84 -8.23 20.23
C GLY A 18 3.41 -9.19 19.19
N ARG A 19 2.64 -9.51 18.13
CA ARG A 19 3.07 -10.36 17.00
C ARG A 19 4.27 -9.75 16.28
N LYS A 20 5.24 -10.60 15.92
CA LYS A 20 6.46 -10.19 15.21
C LYS A 20 6.34 -10.53 13.73
N LEU A 21 6.50 -9.51 12.89
CA LEU A 21 6.47 -9.61 11.44
C LEU A 21 7.88 -9.41 10.88
N ILE A 22 8.20 -10.17 9.84
CA ILE A 22 9.45 -10.09 9.10
C ILE A 22 9.10 -9.72 7.67
N LEU A 23 9.60 -8.59 7.18
CA LEU A 23 9.52 -8.24 5.77
C LEU A 23 10.50 -9.14 5.00
N ASN A 24 9.95 -10.06 4.22
CA ASN A 24 10.72 -11.08 3.50
C ASN A 24 11.01 -10.65 2.05
N GLN A 25 10.11 -9.89 1.42
CA GLN A 25 10.27 -9.34 0.07
C GLN A 25 9.70 -7.94 0.02
N LEU A 26 10.32 -7.05 -0.76
CA LEU A 26 9.83 -5.70 -1.02
C LEU A 26 10.09 -5.35 -2.48
N GLU A 27 9.01 -5.06 -3.21
CA GLU A 27 9.04 -4.48 -4.54
C GLU A 27 8.54 -3.04 -4.49
N GLN A 28 9.14 -2.17 -5.30
CA GLN A 28 8.79 -0.76 -5.35
C GLN A 28 8.79 -0.22 -6.77
N SER A 29 7.79 0.59 -7.10
CA SER A 29 7.68 1.24 -8.41
C SER A 29 7.05 2.61 -8.26
N GLN A 30 7.39 3.53 -9.16
CA GLN A 30 6.74 4.83 -9.22
C GLN A 30 5.26 4.65 -9.58
N THR A 31 4.35 5.23 -8.78
CA THR A 31 2.89 5.12 -8.92
C THR A 31 2.38 5.61 -10.27
N TYR A 32 3.01 6.65 -10.80
CA TYR A 32 2.63 7.28 -12.07
C TYR A 32 3.56 6.91 -13.23
N ALA A 33 4.48 5.95 -13.05
CA ALA A 33 5.29 5.48 -14.16
C ALA A 33 4.40 4.80 -15.20
N GLY A 34 4.34 5.38 -16.41
CA GLY A 34 3.49 4.92 -17.51
C GLY A 34 2.28 5.82 -17.79
N MET A 35 2.02 6.84 -16.96
CA MET A 35 1.07 7.90 -17.31
C MET A 35 1.72 8.82 -18.35
N LEU A 36 1.27 8.74 -19.60
CA LEU A 36 1.86 9.47 -20.73
C LEU A 36 1.47 10.96 -20.74
N GLU A 37 0.20 11.26 -20.45
CA GLU A 37 -0.35 12.61 -20.46
C GLU A 37 -1.45 12.74 -19.40
N GLY A 38 -1.72 13.97 -18.98
CA GLY A 38 -2.79 14.30 -18.04
C GLY A 38 -2.30 14.56 -16.62
N VAL A 39 -3.28 14.85 -15.76
CA VAL A 39 -3.08 15.02 -14.32
C VAL A 39 -3.81 13.85 -13.63
N PRO A 40 -3.19 13.17 -12.66
CA PRO A 40 -3.86 12.13 -11.90
C PRO A 40 -5.21 12.60 -11.35
N ASP A 41 -6.21 11.74 -11.45
CA ASP A 41 -7.55 11.94 -10.89
C ASP A 41 -7.96 10.68 -10.11
N LYS A 42 -9.13 10.76 -9.47
CA LYS A 42 -9.66 9.65 -8.67
C LYS A 42 -9.80 8.36 -9.48
N LYS A 43 -10.29 8.46 -10.72
CA LYS A 43 -10.54 7.29 -11.58
C LYS A 43 -9.24 6.60 -11.98
N ALA A 44 -8.23 7.38 -12.37
CA ALA A 44 -6.91 6.88 -12.70
C ALA A 44 -6.22 6.24 -11.49
N ASN A 45 -6.32 6.86 -10.31
CA ASN A 45 -5.77 6.31 -9.06
C ASN A 45 -6.46 5.00 -8.67
N ASP A 46 -7.79 4.95 -8.73
CA ASP A 46 -8.56 3.73 -8.40
C ASP A 46 -8.20 2.57 -9.33
N TRP A 47 -8.06 2.87 -10.62
CA TRP A 47 -7.61 1.88 -11.60
C TRP A 47 -6.17 1.43 -11.35
N GLY A 48 -5.26 2.36 -11.06
CA GLY A 48 -3.87 2.04 -10.72
C GLY A 48 -3.76 1.14 -9.48
N ILE A 49 -4.56 1.42 -8.45
CA ILE A 49 -4.63 0.59 -7.23
C ILE A 49 -5.11 -0.82 -7.54
N ASP A 50 -6.14 -0.99 -8.36
CA ASP A 50 -6.63 -2.31 -8.77
C ASP A 50 -5.57 -3.07 -9.59
N VAL A 51 -4.88 -2.41 -10.52
CA VAL A 51 -3.76 -2.99 -11.26
C VAL A 51 -2.66 -3.46 -10.32
N ASP A 52 -2.30 -2.65 -9.33
CA ASP A 52 -1.25 -2.97 -8.37
C ASP A 52 -1.63 -4.11 -7.42
N LEU A 53 -2.90 -4.18 -7.00
CA LEU A 53 -3.41 -5.32 -6.22
C LEU A 53 -3.38 -6.61 -7.03
N ARG A 54 -3.80 -6.58 -8.29
CA ARG A 54 -3.69 -7.76 -9.18
C ARG A 54 -2.24 -8.15 -9.41
N ARG A 55 -1.36 -7.17 -9.62
CA ARG A 55 0.08 -7.39 -9.75
C ARG A 55 0.67 -8.04 -8.50
N ALA A 56 0.25 -7.62 -7.31
CA ALA A 56 0.64 -8.23 -6.04
C ALA A 56 0.11 -9.67 -5.92
N ALA A 57 -1.15 -9.91 -6.27
CA ALA A 57 -1.77 -11.25 -6.20
C ALA A 57 -1.09 -12.29 -7.11
N HIS A 58 -0.44 -11.85 -8.19
CA HIS A 58 0.26 -12.72 -9.13
C HIS A 58 1.75 -12.93 -8.80
N ARG A 59 2.25 -12.43 -7.67
CA ARG A 59 3.64 -12.68 -7.27
C ARG A 59 3.81 -14.10 -6.73
N GLU A 60 4.94 -14.71 -7.07
CA GLU A 60 5.28 -16.08 -6.66
C GLU A 60 5.32 -16.25 -5.13
N TYR A 61 5.63 -15.19 -4.40
CA TYR A 61 5.72 -15.18 -2.94
C TYR A 61 4.41 -14.82 -2.23
N THR A 62 3.34 -14.55 -2.97
CA THR A 62 2.05 -14.16 -2.41
C THR A 62 1.19 -15.38 -2.14
N LEU A 63 0.73 -15.50 -0.89
CA LEU A 63 -0.30 -16.45 -0.49
C LEU A 63 -1.53 -15.67 -0.03
N GLY A 64 -2.71 -16.12 -0.44
CA GLY A 64 -3.97 -15.44 -0.17
C GLY A 64 -4.17 -14.16 -0.96
N GLU A 65 -5.16 -13.37 -0.53
CA GLU A 65 -5.46 -12.08 -1.14
C GLU A 65 -4.54 -10.97 -0.58
N PRO A 66 -3.91 -10.14 -1.44
CA PRO A 66 -3.16 -8.98 -0.97
C PRO A 66 -4.04 -7.99 -0.23
N HIS A 67 -3.52 -7.43 0.86
CA HIS A 67 -4.19 -6.39 1.61
C HIS A 67 -3.73 -5.00 1.18
N LEU A 68 -4.67 -4.10 0.90
CA LEU A 68 -4.39 -2.69 0.63
C LEU A 68 -4.40 -1.89 1.92
N ILE A 69 -3.29 -1.24 2.25
CA ILE A 69 -3.33 -0.08 3.13
C ILE A 69 -3.73 1.13 2.28
N SER A 70 -4.96 1.61 2.49
CA SER A 70 -5.52 2.71 1.70
C SER A 70 -4.58 3.92 1.69
N PRO A 71 -4.16 4.42 0.51
CA PRO A 71 -3.26 5.55 0.43
C PRO A 71 -3.96 6.84 0.83
N ARG A 72 -3.18 7.79 1.35
CA ARG A 72 -3.62 9.19 1.45
C ARG A 72 -3.92 9.74 0.06
N ARG A 73 -5.02 10.46 -0.09
CA ARG A 73 -5.40 11.15 -1.32
C ARG A 73 -5.32 12.65 -1.08
N ARG A 74 -4.62 13.36 -1.96
CA ARG A 74 -4.37 14.80 -1.83
C ARG A 74 -4.50 15.47 -3.19
N ASP A 75 -4.92 16.72 -3.15
CA ASP A 75 -4.86 17.62 -4.29
C ASP A 75 -3.73 18.62 -4.06
N TYR A 76 -2.66 18.55 -4.87
CA TYR A 76 -1.49 19.42 -4.74
C TYR A 76 -1.63 20.74 -5.51
N GLN A 77 -2.68 20.90 -6.32
CA GLN A 77 -2.87 22.09 -7.16
C GLN A 77 -3.77 23.15 -6.52
N HIS A 78 -4.40 22.85 -5.39
CA HIS A 78 -5.41 23.72 -4.80
C HIS A 78 -5.27 23.83 -3.28
N GLU A 79 -5.28 25.06 -2.76
CA GLU A 79 -5.51 25.31 -1.35
C GLU A 79 -7.02 25.28 -1.04
N PRO A 80 -7.44 24.96 0.19
CA PRO A 80 -8.84 25.05 0.60
C PRO A 80 -9.41 26.47 0.39
N GLY A 81 -10.25 26.64 -0.64
CA GLY A 81 -10.85 27.93 -1.02
C GLY A 81 -10.63 28.32 -2.49
N ASP A 82 -9.64 27.75 -3.16
CA ASP A 82 -9.23 28.14 -4.52
C ASP A 82 -10.20 27.72 -5.63
N ARG A 83 -11.21 26.90 -5.32
CA ARG A 83 -12.08 26.25 -6.33
C ARG A 83 -13.43 26.91 -6.57
N GLU A 84 -13.74 28.07 -5.99
CA GLU A 84 -15.05 28.69 -6.22
C GLU A 84 -15.25 29.07 -7.70
N GLN A 85 -14.26 29.71 -8.34
CA GLN A 85 -14.31 30.07 -9.76
C GLN A 85 -14.08 28.89 -10.72
N ALA A 86 -13.30 27.87 -10.31
CA ALA A 86 -13.10 26.66 -11.11
C ALA A 86 -14.37 25.82 -11.18
N ARG A 87 -15.14 25.75 -10.08
CA ARG A 87 -16.47 25.12 -10.02
C ARG A 87 -17.48 25.81 -10.93
N GLU A 88 -17.45 27.14 -11.02
CA GLU A 88 -18.29 27.90 -11.97
C GLU A 88 -17.96 27.56 -13.43
N ARG A 89 -16.68 27.47 -13.81
CA ARG A 89 -16.27 27.04 -15.16
C ARG A 89 -16.65 25.58 -15.44
N ARG A 90 -16.69 24.74 -14.41
CA ARG A 90 -17.07 23.32 -14.49
C ARG A 90 -18.53 23.09 -14.85
N SER A 91 -19.43 24.04 -14.53
CA SER A 91 -20.84 24.02 -14.95
C SER A 91 -21.02 23.92 -16.47
N ASN A 92 -19.99 24.23 -17.26
CA ASN A 92 -20.04 24.16 -18.72
C ASN A 92 -19.56 22.82 -19.29
N TYR A 93 -19.08 21.90 -18.45
CA TYR A 93 -18.66 20.55 -18.85
C TYR A 93 -19.66 19.51 -18.33
N PRO A 94 -19.83 18.38 -19.02
CA PRO A 94 -20.71 17.32 -18.54
C PRO A 94 -20.24 16.78 -17.18
N GLU A 95 -21.19 16.44 -16.29
CA GLU A 95 -20.88 15.94 -14.93
C GLU A 95 -19.94 14.72 -14.95
N GLU A 96 -20.00 13.91 -16.00
CA GLU A 96 -19.16 12.73 -16.16
C GLU A 96 -17.66 13.03 -16.41
N TRP A 97 -17.29 14.28 -16.72
CA TRP A 97 -15.91 14.72 -16.84
C TRP A 97 -15.40 15.15 -15.47
N GLU A 98 -15.19 14.18 -14.58
CA GLU A 98 -14.70 14.37 -13.22
C GLU A 98 -13.24 14.87 -13.24
N MET A 99 -13.06 16.17 -13.51
CA MET A 99 -11.77 16.86 -13.63
C MET A 99 -11.23 17.33 -12.27
N ASP A 100 -11.36 16.54 -11.21
CA ASP A 100 -10.74 16.87 -9.92
C ASP A 100 -9.40 16.15 -9.80
N PRO A 101 -8.28 16.86 -10.02
CA PRO A 101 -6.97 16.35 -9.72
C PRO A 101 -6.88 15.71 -8.33
N GLU A 102 -6.34 14.51 -8.29
CA GLU A 102 -6.12 13.76 -7.07
C GLU A 102 -4.84 12.96 -7.22
N TRP A 103 -3.98 13.05 -6.22
CA TRP A 103 -2.75 12.28 -6.13
C TRP A 103 -2.79 11.35 -4.93
N ILE A 104 -2.26 10.17 -5.15
CA ILE A 104 -1.78 9.26 -4.12
C ILE A 104 -0.23 9.35 -4.07
N PRO A 105 0.43 8.81 -3.04
CA PRO A 105 1.87 8.92 -2.91
C PRO A 105 2.63 8.34 -4.12
N LEU A 106 3.86 8.83 -4.33
CA LEU A 106 4.58 8.66 -5.59
C LEU A 106 5.21 7.28 -5.79
N ILE A 107 5.37 6.50 -4.72
CA ILE A 107 5.93 5.15 -4.76
C ILE A 107 4.88 4.16 -4.29
N CYS A 108 4.56 3.20 -5.15
CA CYS A 108 3.84 1.98 -4.81
C CYS A 108 4.82 0.95 -4.26
N CYS A 109 4.48 0.33 -3.14
CA CYS A 109 5.24 -0.71 -2.50
C CYS A 109 4.39 -1.98 -2.35
N ILE A 110 4.98 -3.13 -2.71
CA ILE A 110 4.39 -4.45 -2.49
C ILE A 110 5.34 -5.21 -1.58
N GLY A 111 4.92 -5.48 -0.35
CA GLY A 111 5.73 -6.16 0.66
C GLY A 111 5.10 -7.48 1.11
N CYS A 112 5.89 -8.54 1.13
CA CYS A 112 5.47 -9.82 1.73
C CYS A 112 6.03 -9.94 3.14
N PHE A 113 5.14 -10.00 4.11
CA PHE A 113 5.45 -10.14 5.52
C PHE A 113 5.20 -11.59 5.97
N LYS A 114 6.04 -12.09 6.85
CA LYS A 114 5.90 -13.41 7.49
C LYS A 114 5.89 -13.29 9.00
N SER A 115 5.14 -14.17 9.63
CA SER A 115 5.11 -14.40 11.08
C SER A 115 5.31 -15.90 11.31
N PHE A 116 6.22 -16.26 12.22
CA PHE A 116 6.46 -17.67 12.57
C PHE A 116 5.29 -18.31 13.32
N PRO A 117 4.60 -17.63 14.26
CA PRO A 117 3.32 -18.14 14.72
C PRO A 117 2.32 -18.16 13.56
N PRO A 118 1.59 -19.27 13.31
CA PRO A 118 0.48 -19.27 12.38
C PRO A 118 -0.64 -18.35 12.86
N ALA A 119 -1.56 -18.00 11.96
CA ALA A 119 -2.72 -17.17 12.22
C ALA A 119 -3.91 -18.02 12.68
N HIS A 120 -4.13 -19.20 12.08
CA HIS A 120 -5.32 -20.01 12.31
C HIS A 120 -4.99 -21.43 12.76
N ASP A 121 -4.16 -22.13 11.99
CA ASP A 121 -3.87 -23.55 12.18
C ASP A 121 -2.52 -23.73 12.87
N GLN A 122 -2.56 -24.23 14.12
CA GLN A 122 -1.36 -24.44 14.94
C GLN A 122 -0.47 -25.59 14.43
N GLU A 123 -0.92 -26.37 13.45
CA GLU A 123 -0.10 -27.39 12.80
C GLU A 123 0.78 -26.82 11.68
N LYS A 124 0.60 -25.53 11.30
CA LYS A 124 1.34 -24.86 10.24
C LYS A 124 2.63 -24.20 10.74
N ASP A 125 3.59 -24.02 9.83
CA ASP A 125 4.91 -23.45 10.13
C ASP A 125 4.90 -21.94 10.37
N GLY A 126 3.86 -21.26 9.87
CA GLY A 126 3.69 -19.83 10.05
C GLY A 126 2.60 -19.25 9.17
N SER A 127 2.55 -17.93 9.15
CA SER A 127 1.56 -17.15 8.39
C SER A 127 2.24 -16.06 7.59
N CYS A 128 1.68 -15.71 6.43
CA CYS A 128 2.17 -14.61 5.63
C CYS A 128 1.04 -13.74 5.08
N LEU A 129 1.39 -12.50 4.76
CA LEU A 129 0.50 -11.54 4.16
C LEU A 129 1.27 -10.68 3.19
N THR A 130 0.74 -10.55 1.97
CA THR A 130 1.21 -9.53 1.03
C THR A 130 0.42 -8.25 1.27
N VAL A 131 1.14 -7.15 1.48
CA VAL A 131 0.56 -5.83 1.71
C VAL A 131 0.98 -4.90 0.58
N VAL A 132 0.02 -4.18 0.03
CA VAL A 132 0.25 -3.10 -0.93
C VAL A 132 0.02 -1.77 -0.21
N TRP A 133 0.96 -0.84 -0.34
CA TRP A 133 0.85 0.50 0.20
C TRP A 133 1.52 1.52 -0.71
N TYR A 134 1.34 2.79 -0.40
CA TYR A 134 1.95 3.90 -1.13
C TYR A 134 2.62 4.85 -0.16
N GLN A 135 3.78 5.39 -0.53
CA GLN A 135 4.54 6.38 0.24
C GLN A 135 5.23 7.39 -0.67
N ASP A 136 5.69 8.51 -0.10
CA ASP A 136 6.18 9.65 -0.91
C ASP A 136 7.54 9.37 -1.58
N ASP A 137 8.37 8.50 -0.99
CA ASP A 137 9.69 8.15 -1.50
C ASP A 137 9.97 6.63 -1.33
N TYR A 138 11.04 6.12 -1.92
CA TYR A 138 11.39 4.71 -1.84
C TYR A 138 11.71 4.29 -0.40
N ALA A 139 11.12 3.19 0.04
CA ALA A 139 11.52 2.46 1.23
C ALA A 139 12.91 1.84 1.03
N LEU A 140 13.73 1.69 2.07
CA LEU A 140 13.51 2.07 3.46
C LEU A 140 13.99 3.51 3.73
N PRO A 141 13.36 4.25 4.67
CA PRO A 141 12.35 3.80 5.64
C PRO A 141 10.91 3.72 5.09
N ILE A 142 10.04 2.97 5.78
CA ILE A 142 8.57 2.99 5.54
C ILE A 142 7.98 4.23 6.22
N ASP A 143 7.08 4.93 5.54
CA ASP A 143 6.36 6.09 6.08
C ASP A 143 5.69 5.78 7.43
N ALA A 144 5.72 6.74 8.36
CA ALA A 144 5.22 6.53 9.72
C ALA A 144 3.73 6.15 9.78
N GLU A 145 2.90 6.72 8.90
CA GLU A 145 1.47 6.41 8.77
C GLU A 145 1.25 4.95 8.35
N VAL A 146 1.96 4.51 7.31
CA VAL A 146 1.92 3.12 6.83
C VAL A 146 2.42 2.16 7.90
N LEU A 147 3.53 2.52 8.56
CA LEU A 147 4.09 1.72 9.64
C LEU A 147 3.09 1.54 10.79
N GLN A 148 2.33 2.60 11.11
CA GLN A 148 1.28 2.53 12.13
C GLN A 148 0.13 1.62 11.68
N SER A 149 -0.31 1.72 10.42
CA SER A 149 -1.33 0.82 9.86
C SER A 149 -0.88 -0.64 9.89
N LEU A 150 0.38 -0.94 9.53
CA LEU A 150 0.94 -2.30 9.62
C LEU A 150 0.94 -2.85 11.05
N LYS A 151 1.19 -1.99 12.05
CA LYS A 151 1.18 -2.38 13.47
C LYS A 151 -0.21 -2.71 14.00
N GLN A 152 -1.25 -2.09 13.44
CA GLN A 152 -2.65 -2.23 13.83
C GLN A 152 -3.42 -3.24 12.98
N LEU A 153 -2.79 -3.75 11.92
CA LEU A 153 -3.40 -4.67 10.97
C LEU A 153 -3.90 -5.94 11.67
N ASP A 154 -5.14 -6.32 11.38
CA ASP A 154 -5.76 -7.55 11.87
C ASP A 154 -5.16 -8.76 11.15
N TRP A 155 -3.97 -9.16 11.61
CA TRP A 155 -3.17 -10.20 10.99
C TRP A 155 -3.90 -11.54 11.00
N ASP A 156 -4.61 -11.83 12.08
CA ASP A 156 -5.27 -13.11 12.24
C ASP A 156 -6.41 -13.25 11.24
N CYS A 157 -7.13 -12.18 10.89
CA CYS A 157 -8.16 -12.25 9.83
C CYS A 157 -7.61 -12.22 8.40
N LEU A 158 -6.45 -11.60 8.17
CA LEU A 158 -5.95 -11.29 6.83
C LEU A 158 -4.90 -12.28 6.33
N ALA A 159 -4.08 -12.83 7.21
CA ALA A 159 -2.93 -13.64 6.82
C ALA A 159 -3.32 -15.06 6.41
N THR A 160 -2.53 -15.64 5.52
CA THR A 160 -2.67 -17.03 5.07
C THR A 160 -1.56 -17.89 5.69
N ASP A 161 -1.94 -19.01 6.29
CA ASP A 161 -0.99 -19.96 6.87
C ASP A 161 -0.25 -20.75 5.77
N PHE A 162 1.01 -21.09 6.04
CA PHE A 162 1.87 -21.84 5.11
C PHE A 162 2.65 -22.94 5.82
N GLU A 163 3.17 -23.86 5.00
CA GLU A 163 4.00 -25.01 5.42
C GLU A 163 5.17 -25.14 4.44
N TYR A 164 6.33 -25.57 4.93
CA TYR A 164 7.59 -25.66 4.20
C TYR A 164 7.95 -27.08 3.74
#